data_AF-A0A2E4D9I7-F1
#
_entry.id   AF-A0A2E4D9I7-F1
#
_cell.length_a   1.000
_cell.length_b   1.000
_cell.length_c   1.000
_cell.angle_alpha   90.00
_cell.angle_beta   90.00
_cell.angle_gamma   90.00
#
_symmetry.space_group_name_H-M   'P 1'
#
loop_
_entity.id
_entity.type
_entity.pdbx_description
1 polymer ?
#
loop_
_entity_poly.entity_id
_entity_poly.type
_entity_poly.pdbx_seq_one_letter_code
_entity_poly.pdbx_strand_id
1 'polypeptide(L)'
;MYIFCLFITALAIAGQGEATHLKLAEKRQFNYPLGKLEEKELAESTENIKEYGKIRLLHSVKLAIINGQLEKAKILLREATLSDDFSRTTQIRYLALIHFLENNHEEVVRLLNTSEMLNISTLPQVCLINSMSLLILNKQPLLKKRWKDCKAISMADSINQMSWMQVLIDLRLRDPKVVLENLFKNTNVDNLNKEQLRIVLKLALYLNEQDKIIPRFPLLTEEILSNRTYRELIGMNYFRDLNLTKAYDLLNDLDSANAEVFKGNLFLSQKKFLKAYGQFKLALALKENSSNALERLIPLAWQLNQYNEGTTFVQKLEFKPSEELYQLTLLALFSTMSDDIDAADTYLKRLQARAFSRNPVEIQQLLTYIGVIKNNDYDIDINGNTNCMSKDGIHCWLMYYKYSWPNPIDNLTSERKIHDYEVSLLDKYSQEAINEPLDHPELINQKDIEELDNNLIKLIQD
;
A
#
# COMPACT_ATOMS: atom_id res chain seq x y z
N MET A 1 33.98 -43.19 1.55
CA MET A 1 33.66 -41.87 0.97
C MET A 1 34.54 -41.66 -0.26
N TYR A 2 34.25 -42.45 -1.31
CA TYR A 2 35.17 -42.81 -2.40
C TYR A 2 34.43 -42.88 -3.76
N ILE A 3 33.33 -42.13 -3.90
CA ILE A 3 32.56 -42.01 -5.15
C ILE A 3 32.07 -40.57 -5.24
N PHE A 4 32.97 -39.63 -5.54
CA PHE A 4 32.61 -38.31 -6.08
C PHE A 4 33.79 -37.61 -6.79
N CYS A 5 35.02 -38.14 -6.69
CA CYS A 5 36.19 -37.64 -7.45
C CYS A 5 36.41 -38.31 -8.82
N LEU A 6 35.54 -39.23 -9.27
CA LEU A 6 35.71 -39.95 -10.55
C LEU A 6 34.89 -39.38 -11.72
N PHE A 7 34.21 -38.25 -11.53
CA PHE A 7 33.47 -37.58 -12.61
C PHE A 7 34.11 -36.28 -13.13
N ILE A 8 35.20 -35.80 -12.52
CA ILE A 8 35.89 -34.57 -12.95
C ILE A 8 37.09 -34.87 -13.85
N THR A 9 37.58 -36.11 -13.91
CA THR A 9 38.73 -36.49 -14.77
C THR A 9 38.36 -37.07 -16.14
N ALA A 10 37.07 -37.28 -16.44
CA ALA A 10 36.61 -37.75 -17.75
C ALA A 10 36.25 -36.63 -18.76
N LEU A 11 36.20 -35.36 -18.32
CA LEU A 11 35.95 -34.20 -19.19
C LEU A 11 37.21 -33.39 -19.53
N ALA A 12 38.37 -33.77 -19.01
CA ALA A 12 39.64 -33.06 -19.24
C ALA A 12 40.58 -33.73 -20.27
N ILE A 13 40.21 -34.89 -20.85
CA ILE A 13 41.07 -35.61 -21.82
C ILE A 13 40.45 -35.67 -23.24
N ALA A 14 39.21 -35.22 -23.42
CA ALA A 14 38.62 -35.03 -24.76
C ALA A 14 38.88 -33.63 -25.36
N GLY A 15 39.63 -32.76 -24.66
CA GLY A 15 39.82 -31.35 -25.02
C GLY A 15 41.18 -30.95 -25.61
N GLN A 16 42.07 -31.91 -25.93
CA GLN A 16 43.42 -31.58 -26.44
C GLN A 16 43.85 -32.34 -27.72
N GLY A 17 42.91 -32.96 -28.44
CA GLY A 17 43.20 -33.68 -29.71
C GLY A 17 42.86 -32.93 -31.01
N GLU A 18 42.03 -31.89 -30.99
CA GLU A 18 41.52 -31.23 -32.21
C GLU A 18 42.04 -29.80 -32.43
N ALA A 19 42.96 -29.32 -31.59
CA ALA A 19 43.46 -27.94 -31.68
C ALA A 19 44.65 -27.73 -32.64
N THR A 20 45.14 -28.77 -33.32
CA THR A 20 46.33 -28.69 -34.20
C THR A 20 46.07 -28.96 -35.68
N HIS A 21 44.84 -29.31 -36.09
CA HIS A 21 44.47 -29.43 -37.51
C HIS A 21 43.51 -28.34 -38.02
N LEU A 22 43.09 -27.40 -37.16
CA LEU A 22 42.18 -26.29 -37.51
C LEU A 22 42.84 -24.90 -37.43
N LYS A 23 44.16 -24.82 -37.61
CA LYS A 23 44.92 -23.55 -37.70
C LYS A 23 45.61 -23.31 -39.05
N LEU A 24 45.10 -23.93 -40.12
CA LEU A 24 45.61 -23.73 -41.49
C LEU A 24 44.50 -23.57 -42.54
N ALA A 25 43.33 -23.07 -42.11
CA ALA A 25 42.24 -22.66 -42.99
C ALA A 25 41.76 -21.22 -42.69
N GLU A 26 42.66 -20.32 -42.28
CA GLU A 26 42.53 -18.90 -42.62
C GLU A 26 42.85 -18.74 -44.11
N LYS A 27 41.89 -19.11 -44.96
CA LYS A 27 41.91 -18.78 -46.39
C LYS A 27 40.60 -18.10 -46.73
N ARG A 28 40.67 -16.76 -46.75
CA ARG A 28 39.84 -15.85 -47.55
C ARG A 28 38.34 -16.14 -47.44
N GLN A 29 37.67 -15.52 -46.47
CA GLN A 29 36.26 -15.20 -46.64
C GLN A 29 36.14 -14.37 -47.92
N PHE A 30 35.68 -14.99 -48.99
CA PHE A 30 35.18 -14.27 -50.14
C PHE A 30 33.94 -13.52 -49.67
N ASN A 31 34.08 -12.21 -49.44
CA ASN A 31 32.93 -11.31 -49.47
C ASN A 31 32.45 -11.31 -50.92
N TYR A 32 31.51 -12.20 -51.23
CA TYR A 32 30.73 -12.06 -52.44
C TYR A 32 29.98 -10.72 -52.33
N PRO A 33 30.06 -9.83 -53.32
CA PRO A 33 29.15 -8.70 -53.36
C PRO A 33 27.75 -9.30 -53.46
N LEU A 34 26.96 -9.15 -52.40
CA LEU A 34 25.56 -9.52 -52.42
C LEU A 34 24.93 -8.81 -53.61
N GLY A 35 24.21 -9.55 -54.47
CA GLY A 35 23.46 -8.90 -55.53
C GLY A 35 22.50 -7.89 -54.91
N LYS A 36 22.24 -6.76 -55.58
CA LYS A 36 21.31 -5.73 -55.07
C LYS A 36 19.92 -6.28 -54.65
N LEU A 37 19.54 -7.45 -55.14
CA LEU A 37 18.34 -8.18 -54.75
C LEU A 37 18.50 -8.93 -53.40
N GLU A 38 19.61 -9.64 -53.19
CA GLU A 38 19.92 -10.32 -51.92
C GLU A 38 20.18 -9.34 -50.78
N GLU A 39 20.80 -8.19 -51.04
CA GLU A 39 20.93 -7.12 -50.04
C GLU A 39 19.55 -6.59 -49.62
N LYS A 40 18.62 -6.50 -50.57
CA LYS A 40 17.25 -6.05 -50.32
C LYS A 40 16.42 -7.09 -49.56
N GLU A 41 16.52 -8.37 -49.93
CA GLU A 41 15.84 -9.47 -49.23
C GLU A 41 16.39 -9.69 -47.81
N LEU A 42 17.71 -9.56 -47.63
CA LEU A 42 18.32 -9.66 -46.30
C LEU A 42 17.91 -8.47 -45.41
N ALA A 43 17.86 -7.25 -45.98
CA ALA A 43 17.38 -6.05 -45.29
C ALA A 43 15.89 -6.18 -44.92
N GLU A 44 15.04 -6.65 -45.84
CA GLU A 44 13.61 -6.91 -45.59
C GLU A 44 13.42 -7.97 -44.50
N SER A 45 14.22 -9.06 -44.50
CA SER A 45 14.15 -10.09 -43.45
C SER A 45 14.60 -9.60 -42.07
N THR A 46 15.65 -8.76 -42.01
CA THR A 46 16.12 -8.18 -40.74
C THR A 46 15.17 -7.10 -40.23
N GLU A 47 14.52 -6.35 -41.13
CA GLU A 47 13.48 -5.38 -40.79
C GLU A 47 12.23 -6.07 -40.22
N ASN A 48 11.78 -7.15 -40.86
CA ASN A 48 10.70 -8.00 -40.35
C ASN A 48 11.00 -8.59 -38.96
N ILE A 49 12.19 -9.17 -38.75
CA ILE A 49 12.58 -9.73 -37.44
C ILE A 49 12.64 -8.62 -36.36
N LYS A 50 13.14 -7.44 -36.71
CA LYS A 50 13.13 -6.28 -35.81
C LYS A 50 11.70 -5.90 -35.46
N GLU A 51 10.81 -5.78 -36.44
CA GLU A 51 9.40 -5.43 -36.26
C GLU A 51 8.64 -6.43 -35.37
N TYR A 52 8.86 -7.73 -35.54
CA TYR A 52 8.32 -8.78 -34.64
C TYR A 52 8.81 -8.60 -33.18
N GLY A 53 10.08 -8.25 -32.99
CA GLY A 53 10.62 -7.90 -31.67
C GLY A 53 9.91 -6.70 -31.03
N LYS A 54 9.62 -5.66 -31.83
CA LYS A 54 8.92 -4.44 -31.38
C LYS A 54 7.49 -4.74 -30.92
N ILE A 55 6.75 -5.54 -31.69
CA ILE A 55 5.36 -5.90 -31.38
C ILE A 55 5.28 -6.71 -30.08
N ARG A 56 6.21 -7.65 -29.88
CA ARG A 56 6.28 -8.46 -28.66
C ARG A 56 6.56 -7.61 -27.42
N LEU A 57 7.41 -6.60 -27.54
CA LEU A 57 7.69 -5.66 -26.45
C LEU A 57 6.47 -4.81 -26.11
N LEU A 58 5.76 -4.27 -27.11
CA LEU A 58 4.51 -3.52 -26.90
C LEU A 58 3.39 -4.37 -26.27
N HIS A 59 3.31 -5.65 -26.65
CA HIS A 59 2.39 -6.60 -26.01
C HIS A 59 2.75 -6.79 -24.52
N SER A 60 4.04 -6.85 -24.22
CA SER A 60 4.54 -7.01 -22.84
C SER A 60 4.29 -5.76 -22.00
N VAL A 61 4.45 -4.56 -22.59
CA VAL A 61 4.05 -3.28 -21.98
C VAL A 61 2.55 -3.27 -21.70
N LYS A 62 1.71 -3.60 -22.69
CA LYS A 62 0.25 -3.63 -22.52
C LYS A 62 -0.17 -4.59 -21.42
N LEU A 63 0.42 -5.79 -21.36
CA LEU A 63 0.15 -6.78 -20.33
C LEU A 63 0.58 -6.28 -18.95
N ALA A 64 1.75 -5.63 -18.84
CA ALA A 64 2.20 -5.02 -17.60
C ALA A 64 1.25 -3.91 -17.13
N ILE A 65 0.74 -3.06 -18.03
CA ILE A 65 -0.28 -2.04 -17.71
C ILE A 65 -1.58 -2.69 -17.21
N ILE A 66 -2.10 -3.69 -17.94
CA ILE A 66 -3.34 -4.39 -17.57
C ILE A 66 -3.22 -5.05 -16.19
N ASN A 67 -2.04 -5.60 -15.88
CA ASN A 67 -1.77 -6.24 -14.60
C ASN A 67 -1.34 -5.24 -13.50
N GLY A 68 -1.36 -3.94 -13.76
CA GLY A 68 -0.98 -2.92 -12.77
C GLY A 68 0.52 -2.86 -12.43
N GLN A 69 1.38 -3.52 -13.20
CA GLN A 69 2.84 -3.48 -13.05
C GLN A 69 3.41 -2.22 -13.73
N LEU A 70 3.01 -1.04 -13.24
CA LEU A 70 3.23 0.24 -13.93
C LEU A 70 4.71 0.63 -14.08
N GLU A 71 5.53 0.42 -13.04
CA GLU A 71 6.97 0.69 -13.11
C GLU A 71 7.68 -0.22 -14.12
N LYS A 72 7.35 -1.50 -14.13
CA LYS A 72 7.83 -2.43 -15.16
C LYS A 72 7.37 -1.99 -16.55
N ALA A 73 6.13 -1.53 -16.70
CA ALA A 73 5.64 -1.02 -17.97
C ALA A 73 6.42 0.21 -18.43
N LYS A 74 6.79 1.14 -17.53
CA LYS A 74 7.64 2.30 -17.86
C LYS A 74 9.04 1.87 -18.30
N ILE A 75 9.65 0.94 -17.59
CA ILE A 75 10.99 0.41 -17.94
C ILE A 75 10.95 -0.22 -19.33
N LEU A 76 10.01 -1.14 -19.56
CA LEU A 76 9.81 -1.79 -20.87
C LEU A 76 9.51 -0.78 -21.99
N LEU A 77 8.78 0.30 -21.68
CA LEU A 77 8.47 1.36 -22.64
C LEU A 77 9.71 2.23 -22.97
N ARG A 78 10.62 2.42 -22.01
CA ARG A 78 11.91 3.12 -22.21
C ARG A 78 12.91 2.26 -23.00
N GLU A 79 12.96 0.97 -22.69
CA GLU A 79 13.78 -0.03 -23.40
C GLU A 79 13.31 -0.23 -24.84
N ALA A 80 12.03 0.05 -25.11
CA ALA A 80 11.48 0.12 -26.46
C ALA A 80 11.97 1.36 -27.24
N THR A 81 13.27 1.66 -27.26
CA THR A 81 13.87 2.65 -28.16
C THR A 81 13.73 2.19 -29.61
N LEU A 82 12.54 2.44 -30.16
CA LEU A 82 12.10 2.00 -31.47
C LEU A 82 12.07 3.19 -32.43
N SER A 83 12.98 3.17 -33.42
CA SER A 83 13.13 4.03 -34.62
C SER A 83 12.07 5.12 -34.86
N ASP A 84 12.55 6.32 -35.21
CA ASP A 84 11.86 7.63 -35.26
C ASP A 84 10.49 7.76 -35.96
N ASP A 85 9.93 6.75 -36.61
CA ASP A 85 8.71 6.92 -37.42
C ASP A 85 7.48 6.05 -37.05
N PHE A 86 7.56 5.07 -36.12
CA PHE A 86 6.44 4.10 -35.96
C PHE A 86 6.12 3.62 -34.53
N SER A 87 6.07 4.44 -33.50
CA SER A 87 4.96 5.38 -33.40
C SER A 87 5.06 6.02 -32.04
N ARG A 88 5.75 7.16 -32.02
CA ARG A 88 5.75 8.09 -30.89
C ARG A 88 4.34 8.29 -30.30
N THR A 89 3.31 8.23 -31.14
CA THR A 89 1.91 8.26 -30.72
C THR A 89 1.51 7.07 -29.84
N THR A 90 1.84 5.83 -30.19
CA THR A 90 1.55 4.66 -29.33
C THR A 90 2.29 4.74 -28.00
N GLN A 91 3.55 5.20 -28.01
CA GLN A 91 4.31 5.39 -26.77
C GLN A 91 3.68 6.44 -25.86
N ILE A 92 3.35 7.61 -26.42
CA ILE A 92 2.66 8.68 -25.68
C ILE A 92 1.30 8.18 -25.16
N ARG A 93 0.56 7.35 -25.91
CA ARG A 93 -0.70 6.75 -25.46
C ARG A 93 -0.51 5.83 -24.26
N TYR A 94 0.46 4.93 -24.30
CA TYR A 94 0.75 4.03 -23.19
C TYR A 94 1.29 4.78 -21.99
N LEU A 95 2.15 5.77 -22.19
CA LEU A 95 2.66 6.62 -21.12
C LEU A 95 1.54 7.46 -20.48
N ALA A 96 0.64 8.03 -21.29
CA ALA A 96 -0.54 8.73 -20.81
C ALA A 96 -1.48 7.78 -20.04
N LEU A 97 -1.64 6.53 -20.48
CA LEU A 97 -2.42 5.54 -19.73
C LEU A 97 -1.76 5.18 -18.40
N ILE A 98 -0.43 5.00 -18.37
CA ILE A 98 0.33 4.78 -17.13
C ILE A 98 0.12 5.95 -16.17
N HIS A 99 0.36 7.19 -16.61
CA HIS A 99 0.16 8.37 -15.77
C HIS A 99 -1.30 8.56 -15.33
N PHE A 100 -2.26 8.18 -16.17
CA PHE A 100 -3.67 8.18 -15.79
C PHE A 100 -3.95 7.21 -14.64
N LEU A 101 -3.34 6.01 -14.68
CA LEU A 101 -3.45 5.00 -13.63
C LEU A 101 -2.69 5.37 -12.35
N GLU A 102 -1.70 6.25 -12.43
CA GLU A 102 -0.94 6.81 -11.30
C GLU A 102 -1.56 8.11 -10.75
N ASN A 103 -2.77 8.46 -11.18
CA ASN A 103 -3.45 9.71 -10.84
C ASN A 103 -2.68 10.99 -11.20
N ASN A 104 -1.66 10.91 -12.07
CA ASN A 104 -0.91 12.07 -12.57
C ASN A 104 -1.60 12.68 -13.80
N HIS A 105 -2.80 13.21 -13.60
CA HIS A 105 -3.64 13.71 -14.70
C HIS A 105 -3.07 14.95 -15.40
N GLU A 106 -2.24 15.75 -14.74
CA GLU A 106 -1.58 16.90 -15.36
C GLU A 106 -0.65 16.45 -16.48
N GLU A 107 0.14 15.42 -16.21
CA GLU A 107 1.05 14.83 -17.18
C GLU A 107 0.32 14.17 -18.34
N VAL A 108 -0.82 13.52 -18.07
CA VAL A 108 -1.71 12.98 -19.11
C VAL A 108 -2.15 14.09 -20.07
N VAL A 109 -2.65 15.21 -19.54
CA VAL A 109 -3.09 16.34 -20.37
C VAL A 109 -1.92 16.94 -21.14
N ARG A 110 -0.73 17.06 -20.53
CA ARG A 110 0.48 17.56 -21.19
C ARG A 110 0.86 16.67 -22.38
N LEU A 111 0.92 15.36 -22.18
CA LEU A 111 1.28 14.37 -23.20
C LEU A 111 0.26 14.29 -24.34
N LEU A 112 -1.04 14.37 -24.02
CA LEU A 112 -2.11 14.23 -25.01
C LEU A 112 -2.48 15.54 -25.75
N ASN A 113 -1.80 16.64 -25.43
CA ASN A 113 -1.96 17.93 -26.11
C ASN A 113 -0.82 18.23 -27.11
N THR A 114 0.07 17.28 -27.38
CA THR A 114 1.08 17.44 -28.44
C THR A 114 0.45 17.37 -29.83
N SER A 115 1.08 17.95 -30.84
CA SER A 115 0.53 18.02 -32.20
C SER A 115 0.24 16.64 -32.79
N GLU A 116 1.04 15.63 -32.46
CA GLU A 116 0.86 14.24 -32.92
C GLU A 116 -0.41 13.59 -32.33
N MET A 117 -0.85 14.03 -31.14
CA MET A 117 -2.04 13.55 -30.43
C MET A 117 -3.32 14.30 -30.77
N LEU A 118 -3.20 15.43 -31.47
CA LEU A 118 -4.32 16.24 -31.89
C LEU A 118 -4.77 15.92 -33.33
N ASN A 119 -4.11 14.97 -34.00
CA ASN A 119 -4.50 14.51 -35.33
C ASN A 119 -5.83 13.73 -35.30
N ILE A 120 -6.65 13.87 -36.34
CA ILE A 120 -7.96 13.20 -36.49
C ILE A 120 -7.83 11.68 -36.36
N SER A 121 -6.74 11.08 -36.84
CA SER A 121 -6.52 9.63 -36.78
C SER A 121 -6.22 9.10 -35.37
N THR A 122 -5.60 9.90 -34.51
CA THR A 122 -5.20 9.52 -33.14
C THR A 122 -6.22 9.94 -32.09
N LEU A 123 -6.96 11.02 -32.37
CA LEU A 123 -7.92 11.63 -31.47
C LEU A 123 -8.96 10.64 -30.88
N PRO A 124 -9.62 9.76 -31.66
CA PRO A 124 -10.58 8.78 -31.10
C PRO A 124 -9.97 7.90 -30.00
N GLN A 125 -8.68 7.57 -30.13
CA GLN A 125 -7.98 6.63 -29.26
C GLN A 125 -7.57 7.25 -27.92
N VAL A 126 -7.53 8.57 -27.83
CA VAL A 126 -7.08 9.33 -26.64
C VAL A 126 -8.17 10.18 -26.03
N CYS A 127 -9.28 10.35 -26.74
CA CYS A 127 -10.39 11.21 -26.39
C CYS A 127 -10.94 10.96 -24.99
N LEU A 128 -11.10 9.68 -24.64
CA LEU A 128 -11.65 9.30 -23.35
C LEU A 128 -10.71 9.69 -22.20
N ILE A 129 -9.45 9.26 -22.28
CA ILE A 129 -8.44 9.50 -21.23
C ILE A 129 -8.17 10.99 -21.06
N ASN A 130 -8.06 11.74 -22.16
CA ASN A 130 -7.84 13.19 -22.10
C ASN A 130 -9.05 13.91 -21.46
N SER A 131 -10.27 13.62 -21.94
CA SER A 131 -11.48 14.23 -21.38
C SER A 131 -11.66 13.89 -19.89
N MET A 132 -11.36 12.64 -19.50
CA MET A 132 -11.46 12.22 -18.10
C MET A 132 -10.41 12.90 -17.22
N SER A 133 -9.19 13.09 -17.73
CA SER A 133 -8.14 13.83 -17.02
C SER A 133 -8.51 15.31 -16.84
N LEU A 134 -9.07 15.95 -17.87
CA LEU A 134 -9.56 17.33 -17.78
C LEU A 134 -10.73 17.47 -16.79
N LEU A 135 -11.61 16.47 -16.74
CA LEU A 135 -12.71 16.39 -15.77
C LEU A 135 -12.18 16.35 -14.34
N ILE A 136 -11.21 15.47 -14.06
CA ILE A 136 -10.60 15.29 -12.75
C ILE A 136 -9.85 16.56 -12.31
N LEU A 137 -9.08 17.17 -13.23
CA LEU A 137 -8.37 18.43 -12.98
C LEU A 137 -9.27 19.68 -12.91
N ASN A 138 -10.59 19.53 -13.06
CA ASN A 138 -11.55 20.64 -13.08
C ASN A 138 -11.26 21.72 -14.15
N LYS A 139 -10.69 21.36 -15.31
CA LYS A 139 -10.39 22.30 -16.39
C LYS A 139 -11.59 22.48 -17.33
N GLN A 140 -12.69 23.05 -16.81
CA GLN A 140 -14.01 23.06 -17.48
C GLN A 140 -14.03 23.66 -18.90
N PRO A 141 -13.38 24.81 -19.20
CA PRO A 141 -13.40 25.36 -20.56
C PRO A 141 -12.74 24.44 -21.59
N LEU A 142 -11.61 23.84 -21.20
CA LEU A 142 -10.88 22.87 -22.03
C LEU A 142 -11.68 21.57 -22.19
N LEU A 143 -12.28 21.07 -21.11
CA LEU A 143 -13.15 19.89 -21.13
C LEU A 143 -14.31 20.08 -22.12
N LYS A 144 -15.02 21.21 -22.05
CA LYS A 144 -16.17 21.49 -22.92
C LYS A 144 -15.78 21.47 -24.39
N LYS A 145 -14.66 22.12 -24.75
CA LYS A 145 -14.14 22.12 -26.13
C LYS A 145 -13.72 20.71 -26.54
N ARG A 146 -12.87 20.06 -25.76
CA ARG A 146 -12.29 18.75 -26.07
C ARG A 146 -13.36 17.67 -26.22
N TRP A 147 -14.35 17.66 -25.33
CA TRP A 147 -15.43 16.69 -25.38
C TRP A 147 -16.32 16.86 -26.62
N LYS A 148 -16.58 18.10 -27.03
CA LYS A 148 -17.35 18.38 -28.26
C LYS A 148 -16.66 17.75 -29.48
N ASP A 149 -15.36 17.97 -29.62
CA ASP A 149 -14.55 17.42 -30.72
C ASP A 149 -14.51 15.89 -30.64
N CYS A 150 -14.29 15.34 -29.44
CA CYS A 150 -14.25 13.91 -29.21
C CYS A 150 -15.55 13.20 -29.54
N LYS A 151 -16.68 13.79 -29.14
CA LYS A 151 -18.01 13.27 -29.42
C LYS A 151 -18.29 13.27 -30.93
N ALA A 152 -17.95 14.34 -31.64
CA ALA A 152 -18.17 14.42 -33.08
C ALA A 152 -17.41 13.33 -33.86
N ILE A 153 -16.18 13.02 -33.43
CA ILE A 153 -15.29 12.10 -34.15
C ILE A 153 -15.50 10.64 -33.72
N SER A 154 -15.77 10.40 -32.43
CA SER A 154 -15.79 9.04 -31.85
C SER A 154 -17.19 8.45 -31.71
N MET A 155 -18.24 9.18 -32.10
CA MET A 155 -19.63 8.71 -31.99
C MET A 155 -19.92 7.51 -32.90
N ALA A 156 -19.38 7.51 -34.12
CA ALA A 156 -19.63 6.45 -35.10
C ALA A 156 -19.08 5.08 -34.64
N ASP A 157 -17.96 5.09 -33.91
CA ASP A 157 -17.27 3.87 -33.46
C ASP A 157 -17.75 3.37 -32.09
N SER A 158 -18.67 4.10 -31.43
CA SER A 158 -19.10 3.79 -30.07
C SER A 158 -20.46 3.10 -30.03
N ILE A 159 -20.46 1.83 -29.59
CA ILE A 159 -21.69 1.01 -29.40
C ILE A 159 -22.74 1.71 -28.52
N ASN A 160 -22.31 2.53 -27.55
CA ASN A 160 -23.17 3.19 -26.57
C ASN A 160 -23.12 4.72 -26.64
N GLN A 161 -22.55 5.27 -27.73
CA GLN A 161 -22.36 6.70 -27.96
C GLN A 161 -21.68 7.44 -26.78
N MET A 162 -20.87 6.73 -26.00
CA MET A 162 -20.20 7.23 -24.80
C MET A 162 -21.16 7.87 -23.77
N SER A 163 -22.38 7.34 -23.65
CA SER A 163 -23.44 7.85 -22.77
C SER A 163 -22.99 8.08 -21.32
N TRP A 164 -22.25 7.15 -20.74
CA TRP A 164 -21.73 7.29 -19.37
C TRP A 164 -20.81 8.51 -19.22
N MET A 165 -19.93 8.76 -20.21
CA MET A 165 -19.00 9.88 -20.16
C MET A 165 -19.73 11.21 -20.35
N GLN A 166 -20.74 11.22 -21.22
CA GLN A 166 -21.62 12.37 -21.40
C GLN A 166 -22.31 12.74 -20.07
N VAL A 167 -22.81 11.76 -19.31
CA VAL A 167 -23.40 11.99 -17.98
C VAL A 167 -22.39 12.65 -17.05
N LEU A 168 -21.18 12.12 -16.93
CA LEU A 168 -20.14 12.68 -16.04
C LEU A 168 -19.76 14.11 -16.41
N ILE A 169 -19.71 14.41 -17.71
CA ILE A 169 -19.41 15.76 -18.19
C ILE A 169 -20.58 16.70 -17.96
N ASP A 170 -21.81 16.26 -18.22
CA ASP A 170 -22.99 17.09 -17.96
C ASP A 170 -23.17 17.38 -16.48
N LEU A 171 -22.90 16.41 -15.59
CA LEU A 171 -22.87 16.63 -14.13
C LEU A 171 -21.85 17.70 -13.72
N ARG A 172 -20.76 17.85 -14.47
CA ARG A 172 -19.73 18.86 -14.20
C ARG A 172 -20.05 20.23 -14.81
N LEU A 173 -20.67 20.25 -15.98
CA LEU A 173 -20.88 21.48 -16.77
C LEU A 173 -22.29 22.08 -16.63
N ARG A 174 -23.25 21.34 -16.08
CA ARG A 174 -24.66 21.74 -15.91
C ARG A 174 -25.09 21.55 -14.46
N ASP A 175 -26.33 21.95 -14.16
CA ASP A 175 -26.95 21.70 -12.85
C ASP A 175 -27.07 20.18 -12.61
N PRO A 176 -26.38 19.63 -11.58
CA PRO A 176 -26.43 18.21 -11.28
C PRO A 176 -27.84 17.68 -11.04
N LYS A 177 -28.72 18.45 -10.39
CA LYS A 177 -30.08 18.00 -10.08
C LYS A 177 -30.87 17.71 -11.35
N VAL A 178 -30.77 18.63 -12.32
CA VAL A 178 -31.44 18.50 -13.63
C VAL A 178 -30.89 17.30 -14.40
N VAL A 179 -29.57 17.07 -14.35
CA VAL A 179 -28.94 15.93 -15.04
C VAL A 179 -29.37 14.60 -14.41
N LEU A 180 -29.36 14.50 -13.09
CA LEU A 180 -29.77 13.30 -12.34
C LEU A 180 -31.26 12.98 -12.55
N GLU A 181 -32.13 13.98 -12.46
CA GLU A 181 -33.56 13.79 -12.70
C GLU A 181 -33.80 13.29 -14.12
N ASN A 182 -33.19 13.92 -15.12
CA ASN A 182 -33.35 13.51 -16.52
C ASN A 182 -32.79 12.11 -16.81
N LEU A 183 -31.68 11.74 -16.14
CA LEU A 183 -31.07 10.42 -16.30
C LEU A 183 -32.01 9.33 -15.79
N PHE A 184 -32.47 9.42 -14.54
CA PHE A 184 -33.20 8.29 -13.94
C PHE A 184 -34.71 8.32 -14.16
N LYS A 185 -35.35 9.50 -14.27
CA LYS A 185 -36.80 9.61 -14.48
C LYS A 185 -37.24 9.10 -15.85
N ASN A 186 -36.39 9.29 -16.86
CA ASN A 186 -36.68 8.90 -18.24
C ASN A 186 -36.10 7.53 -18.61
N THR A 187 -35.33 6.90 -17.71
CA THR A 187 -34.72 5.60 -17.98
C THR A 187 -35.66 4.49 -17.59
N ASN A 188 -36.20 3.81 -18.61
CA ASN A 188 -36.97 2.61 -18.43
C ASN A 188 -36.03 1.38 -18.36
N VAL A 189 -35.59 1.04 -17.15
CA VAL A 189 -34.56 0.03 -16.87
C VAL A 189 -34.89 -1.35 -17.46
N ASP A 190 -36.17 -1.75 -17.48
CA ASP A 190 -36.63 -3.03 -18.02
C ASP A 190 -36.57 -3.14 -19.56
N ASN A 191 -36.51 -2.01 -20.28
CA ASN A 191 -36.45 -1.98 -21.74
C ASN A 191 -35.08 -1.61 -22.31
N LEU A 192 -34.06 -1.48 -21.45
CA LEU A 192 -32.70 -1.19 -21.89
C LEU A 192 -32.07 -2.43 -22.51
N ASN A 193 -31.24 -2.23 -23.54
CA ASN A 193 -30.34 -3.29 -23.95
C ASN A 193 -29.29 -3.57 -22.85
N LYS A 194 -28.65 -4.74 -22.94
CA LYS A 194 -27.68 -5.23 -21.95
C LYS A 194 -26.61 -4.18 -21.58
N GLU A 195 -25.94 -3.59 -22.57
CA GLU A 195 -24.87 -2.60 -22.29
C GLU A 195 -25.39 -1.30 -21.67
N GLN A 196 -26.56 -0.81 -22.10
CA GLN A 196 -27.18 0.37 -21.50
C GLN A 196 -27.60 0.10 -20.06
N LEU A 197 -28.19 -1.06 -19.78
CA LEU A 197 -28.54 -1.48 -18.43
C LEU A 197 -27.30 -1.53 -17.54
N ARG A 198 -26.19 -2.10 -18.04
CA ARG A 198 -24.92 -2.17 -17.32
C ARG A 198 -24.40 -0.79 -16.95
N ILE A 199 -24.50 0.18 -17.87
CA ILE A 199 -24.10 1.58 -17.62
C ILE A 199 -24.98 2.21 -16.55
N VAL A 200 -26.29 2.08 -16.65
CA VAL A 200 -27.24 2.66 -15.69
C VAL A 200 -27.04 2.10 -14.30
N LEU A 201 -26.86 0.77 -14.16
CA LEU A 201 -26.56 0.12 -12.88
C LEU A 201 -25.26 0.64 -12.25
N LYS A 202 -24.22 0.86 -13.06
CA LYS A 202 -22.95 1.43 -12.59
C LYS A 202 -23.08 2.91 -12.22
N LEU A 203 -23.83 3.69 -12.99
CA LEU A 203 -24.08 5.11 -12.70
C LEU A 203 -24.87 5.28 -11.42
N ALA A 204 -25.89 4.45 -11.17
CA ALA A 204 -26.63 4.48 -9.91
C ALA A 204 -25.72 4.18 -8.70
N LEU A 205 -24.82 3.21 -8.82
CA LEU A 205 -23.80 2.92 -7.80
C LEU A 205 -22.85 4.10 -7.59
N TYR A 206 -22.36 4.69 -8.68
CA TYR A 206 -21.37 5.76 -8.65
C TYR A 206 -21.95 7.08 -8.11
N LEU A 207 -23.19 7.40 -8.49
CA LEU A 207 -23.88 8.64 -8.13
C LEU A 207 -24.68 8.54 -6.83
N ASN A 208 -24.73 7.34 -6.24
CA ASN A 208 -25.50 7.04 -5.05
C ASN A 208 -27.02 7.27 -5.22
N GLU A 209 -27.56 6.80 -6.33
CA GLU A 209 -28.96 6.94 -6.75
C GLU A 209 -29.63 5.57 -6.96
N GLN A 210 -29.31 4.59 -6.09
CA GLN A 210 -29.79 3.21 -6.24
C GLN A 210 -31.30 3.12 -6.00
N ASP A 211 -31.83 3.97 -5.11
CA ASP A 211 -33.26 4.11 -4.79
C ASP A 211 -34.11 4.42 -6.03
N LYS A 212 -33.54 5.12 -7.03
CA LYS A 212 -34.24 5.47 -8.27
C LYS A 212 -34.48 4.27 -9.19
N ILE A 213 -33.62 3.26 -9.13
CA ILE A 213 -33.64 2.12 -10.07
C ILE A 213 -34.08 0.81 -9.44
N ILE A 214 -33.90 0.64 -8.12
CA ILE A 214 -34.29 -0.56 -7.37
C ILE A 214 -35.77 -0.95 -7.56
N PRO A 215 -36.74 -0.02 -7.58
CA PRO A 215 -38.15 -0.36 -7.79
C PRO A 215 -38.43 -1.06 -9.13
N ARG A 216 -37.52 -0.94 -10.11
CA ARG A 216 -37.62 -1.57 -11.43
C ARG A 216 -36.97 -2.95 -11.50
N PHE A 217 -36.12 -3.33 -10.54
CA PHE A 217 -35.43 -4.62 -10.56
C PHE A 217 -36.37 -5.85 -10.62
N PRO A 218 -37.56 -5.86 -10.00
CA PRO A 218 -38.51 -6.97 -10.17
C PRO A 218 -39.01 -7.18 -11.60
N LEU A 219 -38.84 -6.19 -12.50
CA LEU A 219 -39.24 -6.25 -13.90
C LEU A 219 -38.13 -6.80 -14.82
N LEU A 220 -36.93 -7.04 -14.27
CA LEU A 220 -35.82 -7.59 -15.04
C LEU A 220 -36.07 -9.05 -15.39
N THR A 221 -35.65 -9.45 -16.60
CA THR A 221 -35.84 -10.82 -17.10
C THR A 221 -34.92 -11.81 -16.38
N GLU A 222 -35.30 -13.09 -16.41
CA GLU A 222 -34.48 -14.19 -15.89
C GLU A 222 -33.09 -14.26 -16.55
N GLU A 223 -33.00 -13.91 -17.84
CA GLU A 223 -31.73 -13.83 -18.56
C GLU A 223 -30.75 -12.83 -17.91
N ILE A 224 -31.25 -11.68 -17.44
CA ILE A 224 -30.43 -10.69 -16.74
C ILE A 224 -30.03 -11.20 -15.35
N LEU A 225 -30.97 -11.81 -14.61
CA LEU A 225 -30.72 -12.29 -13.26
C LEU A 225 -29.80 -13.51 -13.22
N SER A 226 -29.81 -14.35 -14.25
CA SER A 226 -28.89 -15.49 -14.39
C SER A 226 -27.48 -15.08 -14.83
N ASN A 227 -27.31 -13.89 -15.41
CA ASN A 227 -26.00 -13.40 -15.78
C ASN A 227 -25.23 -12.86 -14.56
N ARG A 228 -24.11 -13.50 -14.24
CA ARG A 228 -23.20 -13.14 -13.12
C ARG A 228 -22.87 -11.65 -13.03
N THR A 229 -22.63 -10.97 -14.14
CA THR A 229 -22.24 -9.54 -14.13
C THR A 229 -23.38 -8.64 -13.70
N TYR A 230 -24.58 -8.85 -14.26
CA TYR A 230 -25.75 -8.04 -13.90
C TYR A 230 -26.23 -8.37 -12.50
N ARG A 231 -26.25 -9.66 -12.14
CA ARG A 231 -26.56 -10.12 -10.79
C ARG A 231 -25.66 -9.46 -9.73
N GLU A 232 -24.35 -9.38 -9.99
CA GLU A 232 -23.42 -8.65 -9.13
C GLU A 232 -23.80 -7.16 -9.01
N LEU A 233 -24.02 -6.48 -10.15
CA LEU A 233 -24.36 -5.05 -10.14
C LEU A 233 -25.69 -4.76 -9.41
N ILE A 234 -26.71 -5.59 -9.60
CA ILE A 234 -28.00 -5.50 -8.92
C ILE A 234 -27.81 -5.75 -7.42
N GLY A 235 -27.07 -6.80 -7.05
CA GLY A 235 -26.76 -7.11 -5.66
C GLY A 235 -26.01 -5.98 -4.96
N MET A 236 -25.03 -5.36 -5.64
CA MET A 236 -24.31 -4.21 -5.11
C MET A 236 -25.19 -2.97 -4.96
N ASN A 237 -26.20 -2.77 -5.82
CA ASN A 237 -27.17 -1.69 -5.66
C ASN A 237 -28.03 -1.92 -4.41
N TYR A 238 -28.52 -3.14 -4.19
CA TYR A 238 -29.23 -3.50 -2.96
C TYR A 238 -28.35 -3.36 -1.72
N PHE A 239 -27.06 -3.72 -1.80
CA PHE A 239 -26.13 -3.55 -0.69
C PHE A 239 -25.97 -2.08 -0.29
N ARG A 240 -25.85 -1.18 -1.28
CA ARG A 240 -25.76 0.26 -1.04
C ARG A 240 -27.04 0.85 -0.46
N ASP A 241 -28.19 0.32 -0.85
CA ASP A 241 -29.51 0.65 -0.29
C ASP A 241 -29.78 -0.03 1.07
N LEU A 242 -28.78 -0.70 1.65
CA LEU A 242 -28.88 -1.42 2.93
C LEU A 242 -29.89 -2.59 2.94
N ASN A 243 -30.35 -3.04 1.77
CA ASN A 243 -31.17 -4.23 1.63
C ASN A 243 -30.29 -5.49 1.62
N LEU A 244 -29.77 -5.84 2.80
CA LEU A 244 -28.75 -6.88 2.97
C LEU A 244 -29.25 -8.28 2.57
N THR A 245 -30.53 -8.59 2.77
CA THR A 245 -31.11 -9.90 2.41
C THR A 245 -31.05 -10.11 0.89
N LYS A 246 -31.59 -9.17 0.11
CA LYS A 246 -31.55 -9.28 -1.36
C LYS A 246 -30.13 -9.21 -1.90
N ALA A 247 -29.28 -8.37 -1.31
CA ALA A 247 -27.87 -8.32 -1.67
C ALA A 247 -27.19 -9.68 -1.43
N TYR A 248 -27.46 -10.33 -0.30
CA TYR A 248 -26.91 -11.63 0.04
C TYR A 248 -27.37 -12.71 -0.94
N ASP A 249 -28.68 -12.78 -1.23
CA ASP A 249 -29.25 -13.76 -2.18
C ASP A 249 -28.63 -13.64 -3.58
N LEU A 250 -28.27 -12.42 -3.98
CA LEU A 250 -27.66 -12.16 -5.28
C LEU A 250 -26.14 -12.36 -5.33
N LEU A 251 -25.44 -12.20 -4.20
CA LEU A 251 -23.96 -12.12 -4.18
C LEU A 251 -23.27 -13.31 -3.50
N ASN A 252 -23.96 -14.08 -2.64
CA ASN A 252 -23.30 -15.05 -1.76
C ASN A 252 -22.58 -16.20 -2.50
N ASP A 253 -23.12 -16.64 -3.63
CA ASP A 253 -22.58 -17.70 -4.49
C ASP A 253 -21.65 -17.19 -5.60
N LEU A 254 -21.44 -15.87 -5.71
CA LEU A 254 -20.53 -15.28 -6.70
C LEU A 254 -19.09 -15.24 -6.15
N ASP A 255 -18.13 -15.57 -7.00
CA ASP A 255 -16.68 -15.70 -6.72
C ASP A 255 -15.87 -14.54 -7.31
N SER A 256 -16.41 -13.32 -7.30
CA SER A 256 -15.79 -12.11 -7.86
C SER A 256 -15.21 -11.21 -6.78
N ALA A 257 -14.24 -10.36 -7.13
CA ALA A 257 -13.62 -9.44 -6.17
C ALA A 257 -14.64 -8.55 -5.42
N ASN A 258 -15.69 -8.06 -6.10
CA ASN A 258 -16.73 -7.24 -5.45
C ASN A 258 -17.62 -8.09 -4.52
N ALA A 259 -17.99 -9.30 -4.93
CA ALA A 259 -18.76 -10.22 -4.09
C ALA A 259 -17.98 -10.63 -2.83
N GLU A 260 -16.68 -10.89 -2.95
CA GLU A 260 -15.82 -11.18 -1.80
C GLU A 260 -15.67 -9.98 -0.86
N VAL A 261 -15.56 -8.75 -1.39
CA VAL A 261 -15.61 -7.52 -0.58
C VAL A 261 -16.96 -7.41 0.15
N PHE A 262 -18.08 -7.72 -0.50
CA PHE A 262 -19.40 -7.73 0.13
C PHE A 262 -19.47 -8.75 1.29
N LYS A 263 -19.05 -10.00 1.05
CA LYS A 263 -18.99 -11.04 2.09
C LYS A 263 -18.09 -10.64 3.25
N GLY A 264 -16.94 -10.03 2.94
CA GLY A 264 -16.03 -9.46 3.94
C GLY A 264 -16.70 -8.40 4.81
N ASN A 265 -17.42 -7.45 4.20
CA ASN A 265 -18.17 -6.43 4.93
C ASN A 265 -19.30 -7.03 5.78
N LEU A 266 -19.98 -8.08 5.29
CA LEU A 266 -21.01 -8.80 6.06
C LEU A 266 -20.40 -9.50 7.28
N PHE A 267 -19.23 -10.12 7.16
CA PHE A 267 -18.55 -10.70 8.31
C PHE A 267 -18.02 -9.65 9.27
N LEU A 268 -17.58 -8.50 8.75
CA LEU A 268 -17.13 -7.38 9.56
C LEU A 268 -18.26 -6.82 10.43
N SER A 269 -19.46 -6.64 9.87
CA SER A 269 -20.63 -6.17 10.62
C SER A 269 -21.07 -7.16 11.72
N GLN A 270 -20.79 -8.45 11.51
CA GLN A 270 -21.01 -9.52 12.50
C GLN A 270 -19.85 -9.66 13.50
N LYS A 271 -18.85 -8.78 13.48
CA LYS A 271 -17.62 -8.85 14.31
C LYS A 271 -16.81 -10.14 14.11
N LYS A 272 -16.96 -10.81 12.97
CA LYS A 272 -16.20 -12.03 12.60
C LYS A 272 -14.90 -11.65 11.88
N PHE A 273 -13.99 -11.00 12.60
CA PHE A 273 -12.80 -10.36 12.04
C PHE A 273 -11.92 -11.30 11.20
N LEU A 274 -11.64 -12.51 11.67
CA LEU A 274 -10.81 -13.47 10.92
C LEU A 274 -11.46 -13.90 9.59
N LYS A 275 -12.79 -14.09 9.57
CA LYS A 275 -13.52 -14.42 8.34
C LYS A 275 -13.56 -13.23 7.38
N ALA A 276 -13.77 -12.02 7.90
CA ALA A 276 -13.70 -10.80 7.11
C ALA A 276 -12.32 -10.62 6.47
N TYR A 277 -11.26 -10.80 7.26
CA TYR A 277 -9.86 -10.75 6.81
C TYR A 277 -9.60 -11.75 5.68
N GLY A 278 -10.04 -13.00 5.85
CA GLY A 278 -9.99 -14.02 4.80
C GLY A 278 -10.65 -13.55 3.50
N GLN A 279 -11.90 -13.07 3.56
CA GLN A 279 -12.60 -12.64 2.34
C GLN A 279 -11.97 -11.43 1.64
N PHE A 280 -11.45 -10.46 2.40
CA PHE A 280 -10.74 -9.35 1.77
C PHE A 280 -9.42 -9.79 1.14
N LYS A 281 -8.71 -10.80 1.70
CA LYS A 281 -7.55 -11.41 1.04
C LYS A 281 -7.93 -12.15 -0.23
N LEU A 282 -9.05 -12.89 -0.25
CA LEU A 282 -9.57 -13.49 -1.48
C LEU A 282 -9.90 -12.42 -2.53
N ALA A 283 -10.56 -11.33 -2.13
CA ALA A 283 -10.85 -10.21 -3.03
C ALA A 283 -9.56 -9.60 -3.61
N LEU A 284 -8.51 -9.48 -2.80
CA LEU A 284 -7.21 -8.97 -3.23
C LEU A 284 -6.49 -9.95 -4.17
N ALA A 285 -6.63 -11.27 -3.95
CA ALA A 285 -6.09 -12.27 -4.87
C ALA A 285 -6.78 -12.23 -6.25
N LEU A 286 -8.08 -11.91 -6.28
CA LEU A 286 -8.84 -11.72 -7.52
C LEU A 286 -8.55 -10.35 -8.19
N LYS A 287 -8.21 -9.34 -7.39
CA LYS A 287 -7.87 -7.98 -7.87
C LYS A 287 -6.85 -7.34 -6.93
N GLU A 288 -5.57 -7.44 -7.32
CA GLU A 288 -4.42 -7.07 -6.47
C GLU A 288 -4.39 -5.60 -6.04
N ASN A 289 -5.00 -4.71 -6.80
CA ASN A 289 -5.07 -3.27 -6.53
C ASN A 289 -6.46 -2.82 -6.04
N SER A 290 -7.23 -3.71 -5.41
CA SER A 290 -8.53 -3.36 -4.84
C SER A 290 -8.37 -2.46 -3.62
N SER A 291 -8.43 -1.13 -3.81
CA SER A 291 -8.42 -0.16 -2.69
C SER A 291 -9.50 -0.48 -1.66
N ASN A 292 -10.68 -0.92 -2.13
CA ASN A 292 -11.74 -1.35 -1.24
C ASN A 292 -11.29 -2.47 -0.30
N ALA A 293 -10.59 -3.50 -0.79
CA ALA A 293 -10.11 -4.58 0.07
C ALA A 293 -8.97 -4.10 0.98
N LEU A 294 -7.99 -3.37 0.43
CA LEU A 294 -6.81 -2.89 1.15
C LEU A 294 -7.18 -1.98 2.34
N GLU A 295 -8.10 -1.04 2.15
CA GLU A 295 -8.59 -0.13 3.20
C GLU A 295 -9.21 -0.89 4.39
N ARG A 296 -9.79 -2.09 4.19
CA ARG A 296 -10.33 -2.90 5.28
C ARG A 296 -9.29 -3.88 5.83
N LEU A 297 -8.38 -4.37 4.99
CA LEU A 297 -7.30 -5.26 5.41
C LEU A 297 -6.33 -4.57 6.37
N ILE A 298 -5.99 -3.31 6.15
CA ILE A 298 -5.04 -2.58 7.00
C ILE A 298 -5.48 -2.56 8.48
N PRO A 299 -6.66 -2.04 8.85
CA PRO A 299 -7.10 -2.06 10.25
C PRO A 299 -7.36 -3.49 10.78
N LEU A 300 -7.81 -4.42 9.94
CA LEU A 300 -7.96 -5.83 10.35
C LEU A 300 -6.63 -6.50 10.63
N ALA A 301 -5.59 -6.20 9.86
CA ALA A 301 -4.24 -6.72 10.06
C ALA A 301 -3.71 -6.26 11.42
N TRP A 302 -3.92 -4.99 11.77
CA TRP A 302 -3.61 -4.47 13.10
C TRP A 302 -4.36 -5.23 14.19
N GLN A 303 -5.69 -5.34 14.06
CA GLN A 303 -6.53 -5.99 15.06
C GLN A 303 -6.22 -7.48 15.26
N LEU A 304 -5.73 -8.15 14.22
CA LEU A 304 -5.40 -9.58 14.22
C LEU A 304 -3.89 -9.84 14.41
N ASN A 305 -3.11 -8.82 14.78
CA ASN A 305 -1.66 -8.89 14.97
C ASN A 305 -0.89 -9.41 13.73
N GLN A 306 -1.44 -9.21 12.53
CA GLN A 306 -0.81 -9.58 11.24
C GLN A 306 0.05 -8.44 10.72
N TYR A 307 0.99 -7.95 11.54
CA TYR A 307 1.70 -6.69 11.29
C TYR A 307 2.55 -6.72 10.00
N ASN A 308 3.25 -7.83 9.74
CA ASN A 308 4.03 -8.04 8.51
C ASN A 308 3.18 -7.89 7.24
N GLU A 309 1.98 -8.46 7.23
CA GLU A 309 1.05 -8.30 6.12
C GLU A 309 0.52 -6.86 6.03
N GLY A 310 0.29 -6.22 7.19
CA GLY A 310 -0.10 -4.82 7.30
C GLY A 310 0.83 -3.88 6.51
N THR A 311 2.15 -4.00 6.69
CA THR A 311 3.15 -3.23 5.91
C THR A 311 2.96 -3.45 4.41
N THR A 312 2.77 -4.71 3.99
CA THR A 312 2.55 -5.06 2.58
C THR A 312 1.26 -4.42 2.03
N PHE A 313 0.19 -4.40 2.81
CA PHE A 313 -1.08 -3.78 2.40
C PHE A 313 -0.95 -2.26 2.28
N VAL A 314 -0.26 -1.60 3.21
CA VAL A 314 -0.02 -0.15 3.15
C VAL A 314 0.83 0.23 1.93
N GLN A 315 1.83 -0.58 1.57
CA GLN A 315 2.63 -0.35 0.36
C GLN A 315 1.82 -0.50 -0.94
N LYS A 316 0.82 -1.39 -0.94
CA LYS A 316 -0.08 -1.62 -2.10
C LYS A 316 -1.20 -0.59 -2.20
N LEU A 317 -1.60 0.04 -1.10
CA LEU A 317 -2.64 1.05 -1.11
C LEU A 317 -2.10 2.35 -1.73
N GLU A 318 -2.84 2.89 -2.69
CA GLU A 318 -2.49 4.15 -3.32
C GLU A 318 -2.87 5.32 -2.41
N PHE A 319 -1.87 6.11 -2.02
CA PHE A 319 -2.04 7.34 -1.24
C PHE A 319 -1.81 8.56 -2.12
N LYS A 320 -2.58 9.63 -1.91
CA LYS A 320 -2.31 10.91 -2.55
C LYS A 320 -1.02 11.51 -2.01
N PRO A 321 -0.33 12.40 -2.76
CA PRO A 321 0.84 13.12 -2.24
C PRO A 321 0.55 13.88 -0.94
N SER A 322 -0.67 14.39 -0.75
CA SER A 322 -1.12 15.04 0.49
C SER A 322 -1.24 14.10 1.69
N GLU A 323 -1.31 12.80 1.45
CA GLU A 323 -1.52 11.74 2.45
C GLU A 323 -0.21 10.97 2.75
N GLU A 324 0.93 11.40 2.18
CA GLU A 324 2.20 10.71 2.35
C GLU A 324 2.63 10.59 3.81
N LEU A 325 2.39 11.62 4.63
CA LEU A 325 2.70 11.55 6.07
C LEU A 325 1.92 10.42 6.74
N TYR A 326 0.64 10.25 6.38
CA TYR A 326 -0.21 9.19 6.91
C TYR A 326 0.28 7.80 6.46
N GLN A 327 0.68 7.66 5.19
CA GLN A 327 1.29 6.43 4.71
C GLN A 327 2.56 6.07 5.50
N LEU A 328 3.47 7.05 5.67
CA LEU A 328 4.72 6.85 6.42
C LEU A 328 4.46 6.50 7.89
N THR A 329 3.46 7.09 8.51
CA THR A 329 3.05 6.74 9.88
C THR A 329 2.60 5.29 9.96
N LEU A 330 1.73 4.84 9.04
CA LEU A 330 1.28 3.45 9.02
C LEU A 330 2.42 2.46 8.78
N LEU A 331 3.33 2.76 7.85
CA LEU A 331 4.50 1.93 7.59
C LEU A 331 5.42 1.85 8.82
N ALA A 332 5.70 2.98 9.47
CA ALA A 332 6.49 3.01 10.70
C ALA A 332 5.83 2.20 11.82
N LEU A 333 4.51 2.35 12.02
CA LEU A 333 3.76 1.61 13.02
C LEU A 333 3.80 0.10 12.79
N PHE A 334 3.46 -0.35 11.58
CA PHE A 334 3.47 -1.78 11.27
C PHE A 334 4.88 -2.37 11.37
N SER A 335 5.91 -1.68 10.86
CA SER A 335 7.30 -2.12 10.98
C SER A 335 7.77 -2.17 12.44
N THR A 336 7.36 -1.22 13.28
CA THR A 336 7.69 -1.24 14.71
C THR A 336 7.07 -2.46 15.39
N MET A 337 5.78 -2.72 15.12
CA MET A 337 5.05 -3.84 15.73
C MET A 337 5.47 -5.20 15.19
N SER A 338 6.06 -5.25 14.00
CA SER A 338 6.63 -6.47 13.42
C SER A 338 8.10 -6.69 13.74
N ASP A 339 8.68 -5.87 14.63
CA ASP A 339 10.10 -5.90 15.00
C ASP A 339 11.08 -5.65 13.83
N ASP A 340 10.61 -4.98 12.77
CA ASP A 340 11.45 -4.48 11.68
C ASP A 340 11.91 -3.05 12.01
N ILE A 341 12.79 -2.97 13.01
CA ILE A 341 13.21 -1.71 13.64
C ILE A 341 13.96 -0.79 12.66
N ASP A 342 14.70 -1.37 11.70
CA ASP A 342 15.43 -0.59 10.69
C ASP A 342 14.51 0.05 9.65
N ALA A 343 13.49 -0.67 9.18
CA ALA A 343 12.49 -0.09 8.30
C ALA A 343 11.69 0.98 9.05
N ALA A 344 11.27 0.71 10.29
CA ALA A 344 10.55 1.67 11.11
C ALA A 344 11.33 2.97 11.32
N ASP A 345 12.62 2.89 11.66
CA ASP A 345 13.51 4.04 11.81
C ASP A 345 13.61 4.86 10.50
N THR A 346 13.76 4.16 9.37
CA THR A 346 13.82 4.79 8.05
C THR A 346 12.55 5.58 7.74
N TYR A 347 11.37 5.01 8.02
CA TYR A 347 10.09 5.68 7.80
C TYR A 347 9.89 6.88 8.74
N LEU A 348 10.23 6.75 10.03
CA LEU A 348 10.10 7.84 11.00
C LEU A 348 11.04 9.01 10.69
N LYS A 349 12.29 8.75 10.29
CA LYS A 349 13.24 9.81 9.87
C LYS A 349 12.72 10.56 8.65
N ARG A 350 12.20 9.85 7.65
CA ARG A 350 11.56 10.47 6.48
C ARG A 350 10.35 11.31 6.88
N LEU A 351 9.57 10.85 7.85
CA LEU A 351 8.43 11.58 8.37
C LEU A 351 8.87 12.86 9.07
N GLN A 352 9.85 12.79 9.97
CA GLN A 352 10.40 13.94 10.69
C GLN A 352 10.96 15.00 9.73
N ALA A 353 11.66 14.58 8.67
CA ALA A 353 12.19 15.50 7.65
C ALA A 353 11.10 16.27 6.88
N ARG A 354 9.87 15.74 6.82
CA ARG A 354 8.74 16.35 6.10
C ARG A 354 7.77 17.10 7.01
N ALA A 355 7.75 16.80 8.30
CA ALA A 355 6.93 17.49 9.28
C ALA A 355 7.60 18.83 9.65
N PHE A 356 7.20 19.91 8.98
CA PHE A 356 7.85 21.23 9.04
C PHE A 356 7.99 21.91 10.41
N SER A 357 7.37 21.43 11.51
CA SER A 357 7.64 22.01 12.85
C SER A 357 7.03 21.30 14.06
N ARG A 358 6.07 20.37 13.90
CA ARG A 358 5.50 19.62 15.03
C ARG A 358 5.15 18.20 14.62
N ASN A 359 5.96 17.25 15.07
CA ASN A 359 5.57 15.85 15.03
C ASN A 359 4.49 15.62 16.11
N PRO A 360 3.40 14.89 15.79
CA PRO A 360 2.53 14.31 16.79
C PRO A 360 3.34 13.60 17.88
N VAL A 361 2.85 13.63 19.11
CA VAL A 361 3.54 13.03 20.27
C VAL A 361 3.82 11.55 20.00
N GLU A 362 2.86 10.84 19.41
CA GLU A 362 2.95 9.42 19.06
C GLU A 362 4.15 9.09 18.17
N ILE A 363 4.51 9.99 17.25
CA ILE A 363 5.66 9.80 16.37
C ILE A 363 6.96 9.94 17.15
N GLN A 364 7.01 10.93 18.05
CA GLN A 364 8.16 11.09 18.93
C GLN A 364 8.27 9.91 19.90
N GLN A 365 7.15 9.37 20.39
CA GLN A 365 7.14 8.16 21.23
C GLN A 365 7.76 6.97 20.49
N LEU A 366 7.40 6.77 19.21
CA LEU A 366 8.00 5.73 18.38
C LEU A 366 9.50 5.98 18.14
N LEU A 367 9.90 7.23 17.87
CA LEU A 367 11.32 7.58 17.68
C LEU A 367 12.15 7.29 18.94
N THR A 368 11.64 7.64 20.13
CA THR A 368 12.29 7.31 21.40
C THR A 368 12.35 5.79 21.59
N TYR A 369 11.24 5.08 21.36
CA TYR A 369 11.21 3.61 21.46
C TYR A 369 12.27 2.96 20.57
N ILE A 370 12.35 3.36 19.30
CA ILE A 370 13.38 2.86 18.37
C ILE A 370 14.79 3.22 18.86
N GLY A 371 14.98 4.43 19.38
CA GLY A 371 16.25 4.85 19.98
C GLY A 371 16.68 3.93 21.13
N VAL A 372 15.74 3.54 22.01
CA VAL A 372 15.97 2.58 23.10
C VAL A 372 16.37 1.21 22.54
N ILE A 373 15.61 0.67 21.60
CA ILE A 373 15.89 -0.66 21.01
C ILE A 373 17.25 -0.68 20.28
N LYS A 374 17.61 0.39 19.59
CA LYS A 374 18.90 0.52 18.90
C LYS A 374 20.06 0.93 19.80
N ASN A 375 19.82 1.19 21.09
CA ASN A 375 20.78 1.79 22.01
C ASN A 375 21.43 3.08 21.45
N ASN A 376 20.62 3.92 20.79
CA ASN A 376 21.06 5.19 20.23
C ASN A 376 20.77 6.33 21.22
N ASP A 377 21.74 6.64 22.07
CA ASP A 377 21.63 7.66 23.10
C ASP A 377 21.18 9.03 22.59
N TYR A 378 21.63 9.43 21.40
CA TYR A 378 21.29 10.72 20.79
C TYR A 378 19.79 10.81 20.48
N ASP A 379 19.23 9.79 19.86
CA ASP A 379 17.81 9.75 19.51
C ASP A 379 16.94 9.66 20.78
N ILE A 380 17.41 8.95 21.80
CA ILE A 380 16.75 8.89 23.11
C ILE A 380 16.72 10.27 23.75
N ASP A 381 17.86 10.99 23.81
CA ASP A 381 17.94 12.29 24.46
C ASP A 381 17.08 13.34 23.76
N ILE A 382 17.14 13.42 22.43
CA ILE A 382 16.40 14.45 21.70
C ILE A 382 14.90 14.20 21.79
N ASN A 383 14.46 12.99 21.44
CA ASN A 383 13.03 12.70 21.37
C ASN A 383 12.44 12.52 22.78
N GLY A 384 13.20 11.91 23.70
CA GLY A 384 12.79 11.71 25.09
C GLY A 384 12.63 13.01 25.86
N ASN A 385 13.58 13.95 25.74
CA ASN A 385 13.43 15.26 26.37
C ASN A 385 12.28 16.06 25.76
N THR A 386 12.12 16.05 24.43
CA THR A 386 11.03 16.77 23.75
C THR A 386 9.65 16.27 24.20
N ASN A 387 9.48 14.95 24.31
CA ASN A 387 8.25 14.35 24.82
C ASN A 387 8.03 14.62 26.31
N CYS A 388 9.08 14.56 27.14
CA CYS A 388 8.96 14.89 28.55
C CYS A 388 8.53 16.35 28.75
N MET A 389 9.11 17.30 28.00
CA MET A 389 8.69 18.71 28.00
C MET A 389 7.23 18.88 27.52
N SER A 390 6.75 17.96 26.67
CA SER A 390 5.36 17.87 26.24
C SER A 390 4.44 17.19 27.26
N LYS A 391 4.93 16.91 28.47
CA LYS A 391 4.22 16.27 29.60
C LYS A 391 3.85 14.80 29.36
N ASP A 392 4.62 14.09 28.55
CA ASP A 392 4.52 12.63 28.48
C ASP A 392 5.25 11.99 29.66
N GLY A 393 4.48 11.43 30.59
CA GLY A 393 5.01 10.81 31.81
C GLY A 393 5.93 9.62 31.55
N ILE A 394 5.69 8.84 30.49
CA ILE A 394 6.54 7.68 30.16
C ILE A 394 7.93 8.16 29.76
N HIS A 395 7.99 9.23 28.95
CA HIS A 395 9.25 9.80 28.51
C HIS A 395 9.97 10.53 29.63
N CYS A 396 9.26 11.26 30.50
CA CYS A 396 9.89 11.84 31.69
C CYS A 396 10.47 10.77 32.61
N TRP A 397 9.77 9.66 32.81
CA TRP A 397 10.29 8.52 33.56
C TRP A 397 11.53 7.93 32.88
N LEU A 398 11.51 7.74 31.56
CA LEU A 398 12.65 7.24 30.80
C LEU A 398 13.87 8.16 30.96
N MET A 399 13.69 9.48 30.84
CA MET A 399 14.76 10.45 31.02
C MET A 399 15.30 10.45 32.45
N TYR A 400 14.41 10.42 33.45
CA TYR A 400 14.81 10.29 34.85
C TYR A 400 15.61 9.01 35.10
N TYR A 401 15.12 7.87 34.60
CA TYR A 401 15.79 6.58 34.70
C TYR A 401 17.15 6.61 34.01
N LYS A 402 17.22 7.20 32.81
CA LYS A 402 18.45 7.35 32.03
C LYS A 402 19.54 8.11 32.81
N TYR A 403 19.18 9.21 33.46
CA TYR A 403 20.13 10.03 34.22
C TYR A 403 20.45 9.51 35.62
N SER A 404 19.59 8.65 36.18
CA SER A 404 19.75 8.16 37.55
C SER A 404 20.54 6.85 37.64
N TRP A 405 20.58 6.05 36.57
CA TRP A 405 21.18 4.71 36.59
C TRP A 405 22.34 4.57 35.60
N PRO A 406 23.42 3.86 35.98
CA PRO A 406 24.47 3.48 35.03
C PRO A 406 23.96 2.43 34.05
N ASN A 407 24.22 2.63 32.75
CA ASN A 407 23.81 1.77 31.63
C ASN A 407 22.31 1.37 31.64
N PRO A 408 21.40 2.34 31.68
CA PRO A 408 19.97 2.10 31.88
C PRO A 408 19.33 1.37 30.70
N ILE A 409 19.76 1.67 29.48
CA ILE A 409 19.22 1.09 28.24
C ILE A 409 19.64 -0.38 28.08
N ASP A 410 20.89 -0.70 28.41
CA ASP A 410 21.38 -2.08 28.43
C ASP A 410 20.58 -2.93 29.42
N ASN A 411 20.19 -2.38 30.57
CA ASN A 411 19.37 -3.08 31.56
C ASN A 411 17.91 -3.28 31.12
N LEU A 412 17.36 -2.39 30.28
CA LEU A 412 15.99 -2.51 29.76
C LEU A 412 15.87 -3.54 28.63
N THR A 413 16.94 -3.73 27.87
CA THR A 413 17.00 -4.64 26.72
C THR A 413 17.58 -6.01 27.07
N SER A 414 18.28 -6.12 28.21
CA SER A 414 18.85 -7.36 28.71
C SER A 414 17.77 -8.31 29.23
N GLU A 415 17.74 -9.54 28.69
CA GLU A 415 16.98 -10.65 29.28
C GLU A 415 17.60 -11.21 30.57
N ARG A 416 18.80 -10.75 30.96
CA ARG A 416 19.44 -11.19 32.21
C ARG A 416 18.59 -10.75 33.39
N LYS A 417 18.40 -11.67 34.35
CA LYS A 417 17.77 -11.34 35.62
C LYS A 417 18.59 -10.25 36.29
N ILE A 418 17.92 -9.19 36.75
CA ILE A 418 18.55 -8.06 37.46
C ILE A 418 19.30 -8.54 38.72
N HIS A 419 18.88 -9.68 39.27
CA HIS A 419 19.58 -10.39 40.32
C HIS A 419 19.81 -11.86 39.90
N ASP A 420 21.07 -12.28 39.86
CA ASP A 420 21.45 -13.68 39.58
C ASP A 420 21.00 -14.65 40.69
N TYR A 421 20.70 -14.13 41.88
CA TYR A 421 20.29 -14.90 43.05
C TYR A 421 19.24 -14.09 43.83
N GLU A 422 18.18 -14.75 44.30
CA GLU A 422 17.36 -14.26 45.42
C GLU A 422 18.22 -14.29 46.69
N VAL A 423 19.19 -13.39 46.79
CA VAL A 423 19.74 -13.07 48.11
C VAL A 423 18.63 -12.29 48.79
N SER A 424 17.81 -12.99 49.57
CA SER A 424 16.96 -12.38 50.57
C SER A 424 17.83 -11.37 51.31
N LEU A 425 17.56 -10.07 51.11
CA LEU A 425 18.24 -9.01 51.87
C LEU A 425 18.08 -9.29 53.36
N LEU A 426 16.95 -9.90 53.76
CA LEU A 426 16.73 -10.43 55.09
C LEU A 426 17.84 -11.41 55.47
N ASP A 427 18.11 -12.44 54.66
CA ASP A 427 19.13 -13.46 54.94
C ASP A 427 20.54 -12.84 55.01
N LYS A 428 20.85 -11.89 54.13
CA LYS A 428 22.14 -11.18 54.16
C LYS A 428 22.34 -10.38 55.44
N TYR A 429 21.29 -9.72 55.94
CA TYR A 429 21.34 -8.92 57.16
C TYR A 429 21.03 -9.72 58.43
N SER A 430 20.49 -10.93 58.32
CA SER A 430 20.19 -11.81 59.45
C SER A 430 21.24 -12.89 59.68
N GLN A 431 22.16 -13.12 58.74
CA GLN A 431 23.24 -14.11 58.88
C GLN A 431 24.48 -13.58 59.60
N GLU A 432 24.68 -12.27 59.66
CA GLU A 432 25.65 -11.68 60.58
C GLU A 432 25.01 -11.59 61.97
N ALA A 433 25.13 -12.66 62.75
CA ALA A 433 24.91 -12.58 64.18
C ALA A 433 25.86 -11.49 64.71
N ILE A 434 25.30 -10.37 65.14
CA ILE A 434 26.01 -9.40 65.98
C ILE A 434 26.34 -10.16 67.27
N ASN A 435 27.51 -10.79 67.30
CA ASN A 435 28.04 -11.54 68.43
C ASN A 435 28.72 -10.63 69.46
N GLU A 436 28.63 -9.31 69.28
CA GLU A 436 28.94 -8.39 70.36
C GLU A 436 27.70 -8.34 71.27
N PRO A 437 27.81 -8.77 72.55
CA PRO A 437 26.71 -8.60 73.49
C PRO A 437 26.35 -7.12 73.49
N LEU A 438 25.08 -6.81 73.22
CA LEU A 438 24.54 -5.47 73.42
C LEU A 438 24.82 -5.13 74.88
N ASP A 439 25.75 -4.20 75.10
CA ASP A 439 26.03 -3.62 76.41
C ASP A 439 24.79 -2.82 76.78
N HIS A 440 23.82 -3.51 77.38
CA HIS A 440 22.62 -2.86 77.88
C HIS A 440 23.09 -1.91 78.98
N PRO A 441 22.89 -0.59 78.84
CA PRO A 441 23.14 0.29 79.97
C PRO A 441 22.30 -0.23 81.14
N GLU A 442 22.92 -0.44 82.29
CA GLU A 442 22.21 -0.83 83.51
C GLU A 442 21.01 0.10 83.66
N LEU A 443 19.81 -0.45 83.50
CA LEU A 443 18.58 0.30 83.68
C LEU A 443 18.45 0.54 85.18
N ILE A 444 18.92 1.71 85.63
CA ILE A 444 18.70 2.20 86.98
C ILE A 444 17.18 2.25 87.17
N ASN A 445 16.67 1.50 88.14
CA ASN A 445 15.25 1.49 88.44
C ASN A 445 14.89 2.87 88.99
N GLN A 446 13.81 3.49 88.49
CA GLN A 446 13.38 4.82 88.94
C GLN A 446 13.18 4.87 90.47
N LYS A 447 12.82 3.74 91.07
CA LYS A 447 12.71 3.60 92.53
C LYS A 447 14.04 3.82 93.26
N ASP A 448 15.16 3.40 92.68
CA ASP A 448 16.50 3.56 93.27
C ASP A 448 16.96 5.03 93.17
N ILE A 449 16.53 5.75 92.12
CA ILE A 449 16.73 7.20 91.97
C ILE A 449 15.91 7.95 93.03
N GLU A 450 14.63 7.58 93.21
CA GLU A 450 13.76 8.20 94.21
C GLU A 450 14.24 7.94 95.66
N GLU A 451 14.86 6.79 95.93
CA GLU A 451 15.44 6.50 97.25
C GLU A 451 16.72 7.32 97.52
N LEU A 452 17.56 7.53 96.51
CA LEU A 452 18.72 8.40 96.58
C LEU A 452 18.34 9.88 96.76
N ASP A 453 17.32 10.37 96.04
CA ASP A 453 16.81 11.73 96.20
C ASP A 453 16.21 11.95 97.60
N ASN A 454 15.48 10.97 98.14
CA ASN A 454 14.97 11.03 99.50
C ASN A 454 16.07 11.02 100.57
N ASN A 455 17.19 10.33 100.32
CA ASN A 455 18.35 10.36 101.21
C ASN A 455 19.15 11.67 101.09
N LEU A 456 19.20 12.30 99.91
CA LEU A 456 19.76 13.64 99.71
C LEU A 456 18.95 14.72 100.45
N ILE A 457 17.62 14.59 100.51
CA ILE A 457 16.76 15.51 101.28
C ILE A 457 17.05 15.44 102.79
N LYS A 458 17.44 14.27 103.31
CA LYS A 458 17.83 14.12 104.74
C LYS A 458 19.20 14.71 105.08
N LEU A 459 20.07 14.95 104.09
CA LEU A 459 21.39 15.55 104.30
C LEU A 459 21.39 17.09 104.28
N ILE A 460 20.26 17.72 103.92
CA ILE A 460 20.07 19.19 103.92
C ILE A 460 19.32 19.65 105.19
N GLN A 461 18.88 18.73 106.04
CA GLN A 461 18.31 19.02 107.35
C GLN A 461 19.26 18.58 108.47
N ASP A 462 20.42 19.24 108.53
CA ASP A 462 21.17 19.56 109.75
C ASP A 462 22.11 20.77 109.50
#